data_AF-A0A7X8LFM4-F1
#
_entry.id   AF-A0A7X8LFM4-F1
#
_cell.length_a   1.000
_cell.length_b   1.000
_cell.length_c   1.000
_cell.angle_alpha   90.00
_cell.angle_beta   90.00
_cell.angle_gamma   90.00
#
_symmetry.space_group_name_H-M   'P 1'
#
loop_
_entity.id
_entity.type
_entity.pdbx_description
1 polymer ?
#
loop_
_entity_poly.entity_id
_entity_poly.type
_entity_poly.pdbx_seq_one_letter_code
_entity_poly.pdbx_strand_id
1 'polypeptide(L)'
;MRKFAYVFLLVLLLVLFVSCAKEPPEIPEKAIQGSTELISANADIEDAEIIVEDDEITFYIVPAEGFDVSLDRLREVAVDYVKLLGGYVATEEIPGPSEESYGGIYDYYDVEIIIEGERGTVLDKGTMEKDEKQIQWHD
;
A
#
# COMPACT_ATOMS: atom_id res chain seq x y z
N MET A 1 21.92 -6.65 47.38
CA MET A 1 22.36 -5.87 46.20
C MET A 1 22.09 -6.57 44.87
N ARG A 2 22.25 -7.90 44.72
CA ARG A 2 21.94 -8.64 43.46
C ARG A 2 20.52 -8.43 42.90
N LYS A 3 19.50 -8.35 43.75
CA LYS A 3 18.09 -8.18 43.32
C LYS A 3 17.82 -6.83 42.65
N PHE A 4 18.51 -5.77 43.06
CA PHE A 4 18.37 -4.44 42.45
C PHE A 4 19.05 -4.35 41.08
N ALA A 5 20.14 -5.10 40.86
CA ALA A 5 20.80 -5.17 39.56
C ALA A 5 19.91 -5.83 38.48
N TYR A 6 19.14 -6.86 38.84
CA TYR A 6 18.22 -7.51 37.90
C TYR A 6 17.03 -6.64 37.52
N VAL A 7 16.50 -5.85 38.46
CA VAL A 7 15.40 -4.91 38.16
C VAL A 7 15.88 -3.79 37.25
N PHE A 8 17.09 -3.26 37.47
CA PHE A 8 17.67 -2.22 36.63
C PHE A 8 17.97 -2.73 35.21
N LEU A 9 18.44 -3.97 35.06
CA LEU A 9 18.66 -4.62 33.76
C LEU A 9 17.34 -4.85 33.01
N LEU A 10 16.29 -5.28 33.70
CA LEU A 10 14.94 -5.48 33.12
C LEU A 10 14.33 -4.16 32.63
N VAL A 11 14.51 -3.07 33.38
CA VAL A 11 14.04 -1.74 32.98
C VAL A 11 14.84 -1.21 31.78
N LEU A 12 16.17 -1.41 31.75
CA LEU A 12 17.02 -1.00 30.62
C LEU A 12 16.66 -1.76 29.32
N LEU A 13 16.27 -3.04 29.44
CA LEU A 13 15.87 -3.88 28.31
C LEU A 13 14.47 -3.51 27.77
N LEU A 14 13.59 -2.97 28.61
CA LEU A 14 12.28 -2.43 28.23
C LEU A 14 12.37 -1.11 27.46
N VAL A 15 13.37 -0.27 27.73
CA VAL A 15 13.57 1.01 27.00
C VAL A 15 14.06 0.78 25.56
N LEU A 16 14.63 -0.40 25.25
CA LEU A 16 15.05 -0.76 23.89
C LEU A 16 13.87 -1.15 22.97
N PHE A 17 12.66 -1.33 23.52
CA PHE A 17 11.43 -1.57 22.75
C PHE A 17 10.58 -0.32 22.55
N VAL A 18 11.12 0.87 22.82
CA VAL A 18 10.55 2.08 22.22
C VAL A 18 10.85 1.98 20.74
N SER A 19 9.94 1.30 20.03
CA SER A 19 9.87 1.27 18.58
C SER A 19 10.06 2.70 18.12
N CYS A 20 11.19 2.95 17.46
CA CYS A 20 11.39 4.16 16.71
C CYS A 20 10.44 4.02 15.51
N ALA A 21 9.14 4.25 15.73
CA ALA A 21 8.16 4.31 14.67
C ALA A 21 8.60 5.47 13.79
N LYS A 22 9.31 5.13 12.71
CA LYS A 22 9.77 6.09 11.73
C LYS A 22 8.49 6.66 11.11
N GLU A 23 8.31 7.96 11.28
CA GLU A 23 7.15 8.65 10.75
C GLU A 23 7.04 8.36 9.24
N PRO A 24 5.85 7.98 8.75
CA PRO A 24 5.70 7.57 7.36
C PRO A 24 6.07 8.75 6.44
N PRO A 25 6.87 8.52 5.39
CA PRO A 25 7.31 9.59 4.51
C PRO A 25 6.12 10.11 3.69
N GLU A 26 5.97 11.43 3.63
CA GLU A 26 4.90 12.07 2.87
C GLU A 26 4.92 11.66 1.39
N ILE A 27 3.76 11.25 0.87
CA ILE A 27 3.57 10.91 -0.54
C ILE A 27 3.28 12.18 -1.32
N PRO A 28 4.16 12.61 -2.26
CA PRO A 28 3.93 13.83 -3.02
C PRO A 28 2.67 13.73 -3.88
N GLU A 29 1.86 14.80 -3.93
CA GLU A 29 0.63 14.84 -4.73
C GLU A 29 0.88 14.50 -6.22
N LYS A 30 2.02 14.95 -6.77
CA LYS A 30 2.43 14.61 -8.14
C LYS A 30 2.63 13.10 -8.38
N ALA A 31 2.96 12.34 -7.34
CA ALA A 31 3.14 10.89 -7.42
C ALA A 31 1.77 10.22 -7.52
N ILE A 32 0.83 10.63 -6.64
CA ILE A 32 -0.56 10.20 -6.68
C ILE A 32 -1.19 10.52 -8.03
N GLN A 33 -1.09 11.77 -8.49
CA GLN A 33 -1.63 12.19 -9.79
C GLN A 33 -0.98 11.40 -10.93
N GLY A 34 0.36 11.28 -10.96
CA GLY A 34 1.07 10.57 -12.02
C GLY A 34 0.73 9.08 -12.09
N SER A 35 0.64 8.40 -10.93
CA SER A 35 0.22 6.99 -10.91
C SER A 35 -1.23 6.82 -11.34
N THR A 36 -2.12 7.73 -10.91
CA THR A 36 -3.55 7.70 -11.26
C THR A 36 -3.72 7.91 -12.77
N GLU A 37 -3.08 8.92 -13.34
CA GLU A 37 -3.14 9.19 -14.78
C GLU A 37 -2.65 8.00 -15.63
N LEU A 38 -1.60 7.31 -15.18
CA LEU A 38 -1.09 6.14 -15.89
C LEU A 38 -2.02 4.92 -15.79
N ILE A 39 -2.62 4.66 -14.63
CA ILE A 39 -3.53 3.52 -14.50
C ILE A 39 -4.85 3.76 -15.24
N SER A 40 -5.37 5.01 -15.22
CA SER A 40 -6.58 5.39 -15.94
C SER A 40 -6.42 5.35 -17.47
N ALA A 41 -5.19 5.26 -17.99
CA ALA A 41 -4.94 5.03 -19.41
C ALA A 41 -5.16 3.55 -19.83
N ASN A 42 -5.32 2.64 -18.87
CA ASN A 42 -5.67 1.25 -19.13
C ASN A 42 -7.13 1.14 -19.60
N ALA A 43 -7.36 0.46 -20.72
CA ALA A 43 -8.69 0.31 -21.31
C ALA A 43 -9.67 -0.50 -20.44
N ASP A 44 -9.15 -1.26 -19.47
CA ASP A 44 -9.96 -2.04 -18.52
C ASP A 44 -10.53 -1.17 -17.37
N ILE A 45 -10.09 0.08 -17.24
CA ILE A 45 -10.39 0.97 -16.10
C ILE A 45 -11.18 2.19 -16.57
N GLU A 46 -12.30 2.48 -15.89
CA GLU A 46 -13.10 3.68 -16.08
C GLU A 46 -12.64 4.82 -15.18
N ASP A 47 -12.42 4.49 -13.91
CA ASP A 47 -12.03 5.46 -12.89
C ASP A 47 -11.05 4.83 -11.90
N ALA A 48 -10.19 5.66 -11.32
CA ALA A 48 -9.21 5.24 -10.34
C ALA A 48 -8.87 6.39 -9.39
N GLU A 49 -8.65 6.07 -8.12
CA GLU A 49 -8.31 7.07 -7.11
C GLU A 49 -7.34 6.46 -6.10
N ILE A 50 -6.45 7.29 -5.54
CA ILE A 50 -5.64 6.97 -4.38
C ILE A 50 -6.00 7.96 -3.28
N ILE A 51 -6.35 7.41 -2.12
CA ILE A 51 -6.55 8.17 -0.89
C ILE A 51 -5.45 7.76 0.09
N VAL A 52 -4.82 8.76 0.72
CA VAL A 52 -3.79 8.54 1.75
C VAL A 52 -4.29 9.20 3.02
N GLU A 53 -4.61 8.38 4.02
CA GLU A 53 -5.10 8.84 5.33
C GLU A 53 -4.33 8.12 6.44
N ASP A 54 -3.86 8.90 7.41
CA ASP A 54 -3.01 8.43 8.51
C ASP A 54 -1.81 7.60 8.01
N ASP A 55 -1.87 6.28 8.17
CA ASP A 55 -0.85 5.32 7.83
C ASP A 55 -1.35 4.23 6.86
N GLU A 56 -2.42 4.52 6.12
CA GLU A 56 -3.01 3.66 5.10
C GLU A 56 -3.05 4.37 3.73
N ILE A 57 -2.81 3.60 2.67
CA ILE A 57 -3.01 4.02 1.29
C ILE A 57 -4.13 3.15 0.71
N THR A 58 -5.24 3.77 0.35
CA THR A 58 -6.37 3.11 -0.27
C THR A 58 -6.38 3.36 -1.78
N PHE A 59 -6.35 2.30 -2.57
CA PHE A 59 -6.46 2.32 -4.02
C PHE A 59 -7.88 1.92 -4.42
N TYR A 60 -8.61 2.83 -5.06
CA TYR A 60 -9.92 2.57 -5.65
C TYR A 60 -9.78 2.37 -7.15
N ILE A 61 -10.46 1.35 -7.67
CA ILE A 61 -10.47 1.03 -9.10
C ILE A 61 -11.89 0.68 -9.52
N VAL A 62 -12.39 1.36 -10.56
CA VAL A 62 -13.67 1.10 -11.20
C VAL A 62 -13.41 0.51 -12.60
N PRO A 63 -13.84 -0.73 -12.89
CA PRO A 63 -13.71 -1.34 -14.21
C PRO A 63 -14.55 -0.61 -15.28
N ALA A 64 -14.08 -0.65 -16.52
CA ALA A 64 -14.80 -0.12 -17.67
C ALA A 64 -16.16 -0.78 -17.91
N GLU A 65 -17.24 0.02 -17.95
CA GLU A 65 -18.58 -0.45 -18.30
C GLU A 65 -18.60 -1.21 -19.64
N GLY A 66 -19.28 -2.37 -19.65
CA GLY A 66 -19.54 -3.16 -20.86
C GLY A 66 -18.43 -4.13 -21.27
N PHE A 67 -17.33 -4.20 -20.52
CA PHE A 67 -16.32 -5.25 -20.66
C PHE A 67 -16.49 -6.31 -19.58
N ASP A 68 -16.51 -7.58 -19.99
CA ASP A 68 -16.51 -8.75 -19.10
C ASP A 68 -15.07 -8.98 -18.60
N VAL A 69 -14.49 -7.98 -17.93
CA VAL A 69 -13.14 -8.05 -17.37
C VAL A 69 -13.19 -8.97 -16.16
N SER A 70 -12.35 -10.01 -16.15
CA SER A 70 -12.32 -10.94 -15.01
C SER A 70 -11.76 -10.26 -13.76
N LEU A 71 -12.21 -10.71 -12.58
CA LEU A 71 -11.63 -10.26 -11.31
C LEU A 71 -10.12 -10.51 -11.25
N ASP A 72 -9.62 -11.65 -11.74
CA ASP A 72 -8.18 -11.92 -11.80
C ASP A 72 -7.42 -10.86 -12.62
N ARG A 73 -8.00 -10.39 -13.72
CA ARG A 73 -7.41 -9.31 -14.52
C ARG A 73 -7.43 -7.98 -13.77
N LEU A 74 -8.52 -7.67 -13.07
CA LEU A 74 -8.60 -6.44 -12.26
C LEU A 74 -7.62 -6.47 -11.09
N ARG A 75 -7.39 -7.63 -10.46
CA ARG A 75 -6.35 -7.85 -9.45
C ARG A 75 -4.96 -7.56 -10.01
N GLU A 76 -4.65 -8.04 -11.22
CA GLU A 76 -3.37 -7.73 -11.88
C GLU A 76 -3.20 -6.22 -12.10
N VAL A 77 -4.23 -5.55 -12.63
CA VAL A 77 -4.19 -4.10 -12.87
C VAL A 77 -4.06 -3.33 -11.55
N ALA A 78 -4.71 -3.78 -10.48
CA ALA A 78 -4.57 -3.19 -9.16
C ALA A 78 -3.14 -3.32 -8.61
N VAL A 79 -2.52 -4.50 -8.77
CA VAL A 79 -1.11 -4.71 -8.40
C VAL A 79 -0.20 -3.78 -9.19
N ASP A 80 -0.46 -3.61 -10.49
CA ASP A 80 0.28 -2.64 -11.31
C ASP A 80 0.10 -1.22 -10.79
N TYR A 81 -1.09 -0.84 -10.34
CA TYR A 81 -1.35 0.49 -9.77
C TYR A 81 -0.54 0.75 -8.49
N VAL A 82 -0.51 -0.23 -7.59
CA VAL A 82 0.34 -0.19 -6.38
C VAL A 82 1.82 -0.05 -6.77
N LYS A 83 2.29 -0.81 -7.76
CA LYS A 83 3.69 -0.66 -8.25
C LYS A 83 3.94 0.70 -8.89
N LEU A 84 2.99 1.26 -9.63
CA LEU A 84 3.12 2.57 -10.25
C LEU A 84 3.35 3.64 -9.19
N LEU A 85 2.52 3.71 -8.15
CA LEU A 85 2.73 4.67 -7.06
C LEU A 85 4.10 4.46 -6.44
N GLY A 86 4.45 3.22 -6.06
CA GLY A 86 5.76 2.86 -5.52
C GLY A 86 6.94 3.32 -6.40
N GLY A 87 6.78 3.32 -7.72
CA GLY A 87 7.77 3.84 -8.66
C GLY A 87 7.90 5.36 -8.65
N TYR A 88 6.78 6.09 -8.52
CA TYR A 88 6.78 7.56 -8.45
C TYR A 88 7.38 8.11 -7.15
N VAL A 89 7.20 7.41 -6.02
CA VAL A 89 7.80 7.79 -4.73
C VAL A 89 9.23 7.28 -4.54
N ALA A 90 9.76 6.46 -5.45
CA ALA A 90 11.10 5.93 -5.33
C ALA A 90 12.16 7.05 -5.26
N THR A 91 13.09 6.90 -4.32
CA THR A 91 14.25 7.78 -4.13
C THR A 91 15.51 6.95 -3.88
N GLU A 92 16.64 7.59 -3.55
CA GLU A 92 17.85 6.84 -3.13
C GLU A 92 17.63 6.09 -1.80
N GLU A 93 16.71 6.56 -0.94
CA GLU A 93 16.43 5.96 0.37
C GLU A 93 15.19 5.07 0.38
N ILE A 94 14.26 5.30 -0.55
CA ILE A 94 13.02 4.52 -0.71
C ILE A 94 13.13 3.73 -2.01
N PRO A 95 13.38 2.41 -1.97
CA PRO A 95 13.55 1.61 -3.18
C PRO A 95 12.25 1.59 -4.00
N GLY A 96 12.38 1.62 -5.32
CA GLY A 96 11.25 1.44 -6.22
C GLY A 96 10.77 -0.02 -6.29
N PRO A 97 9.67 -0.26 -7.02
CA PRO A 97 9.12 -1.60 -7.25
C PRO A 97 10.11 -2.51 -8.01
N SER A 98 9.95 -3.82 -7.83
CA SER A 98 10.68 -4.84 -8.56
C SER A 98 9.76 -6.04 -8.89
N GLU A 99 10.35 -7.14 -9.35
CA GLU A 99 9.62 -8.41 -9.48
C GLU A 99 9.15 -8.95 -8.13
N GLU A 100 9.94 -8.72 -7.06
CA GLU A 100 9.71 -9.28 -5.72
C GLU A 100 9.13 -8.29 -4.71
N SER A 101 8.99 -7.01 -5.08
CA SER A 101 8.52 -5.95 -4.19
C SER A 101 7.61 -4.96 -4.92
N TYR A 102 6.62 -4.44 -4.21
CA TYR A 102 5.76 -3.37 -4.71
C TYR A 102 6.39 -1.98 -4.59
N GLY A 103 7.51 -1.84 -3.86
CA GLY A 103 8.20 -0.59 -3.56
C GLY A 103 8.37 -0.39 -2.04
N GLY A 104 9.38 0.36 -1.63
CA GLY A 104 9.73 0.57 -0.22
C GLY A 104 8.84 1.59 0.51
N ILE A 105 7.92 2.25 -0.19
CA ILE A 105 6.93 3.12 0.47
C ILE A 105 6.00 2.30 1.38
N TYR A 106 5.74 1.05 1.02
CA TYR A 106 4.83 0.16 1.74
C TYR A 106 5.44 -0.46 3.00
N ASP A 107 6.72 -0.19 3.27
CA ASP A 107 7.31 -0.47 4.58
C ASP A 107 6.76 0.50 5.66
N TYR A 108 6.07 1.56 5.25
CA TYR A 108 5.56 2.63 6.13
C TYR A 108 4.04 2.73 6.17
N TYR A 109 3.35 2.18 5.17
CA TYR A 109 1.92 2.29 4.97
C TYR A 109 1.27 0.93 4.85
N ASP A 110 0.13 0.75 5.51
CA ASP A 110 -0.80 -0.31 5.17
C ASP A 110 -1.44 0.00 3.80
N VAL A 111 -1.78 -1.03 3.05
CA VAL A 111 -2.39 -0.89 1.72
C VAL A 111 -3.74 -1.55 1.73
N GLU A 112 -4.74 -0.79 1.29
CA GLU A 112 -6.06 -1.29 0.96
C GLU A 112 -6.34 -1.08 -0.53
N ILE A 113 -6.90 -2.09 -1.19
CA ILE A 113 -7.29 -2.05 -2.59
C ILE A 113 -8.77 -2.39 -2.64
N ILE A 114 -9.57 -1.53 -3.25
CA ILE A 114 -11.00 -1.72 -3.43
C ILE A 114 -11.30 -1.70 -4.93
N ILE A 115 -11.82 -2.82 -5.42
CA ILE A 115 -12.35 -2.91 -6.78
C ILE A 115 -13.85 -2.70 -6.69
N GLU A 116 -14.34 -1.58 -7.21
CA GLU A 116 -15.75 -1.21 -7.17
C GLU A 116 -16.45 -1.53 -8.49
N GLY A 117 -17.65 -2.06 -8.40
CA GLY A 117 -18.55 -2.26 -9.52
C GLY A 117 -19.66 -1.22 -9.55
N GLU A 118 -20.69 -1.50 -10.35
CA GLU A 118 -21.83 -0.60 -10.50
C GLU A 118 -22.40 -0.15 -9.14
N ARG A 119 -22.64 1.16 -9.02
CA ARG A 119 -23.26 1.81 -7.85
C ARG A 119 -22.45 1.67 -6.56
N GLY A 120 -21.12 1.56 -6.64
CA GLY A 120 -20.21 1.50 -5.48
C GLY A 120 -20.26 0.16 -4.76
N THR A 121 -20.63 -0.92 -5.47
CA THR A 121 -20.60 -2.26 -4.89
C THR A 121 -19.16 -2.75 -4.87
N VAL A 122 -18.61 -3.12 -3.72
CA VAL A 122 -17.27 -3.74 -3.67
C VAL A 122 -17.35 -5.12 -4.32
N LEU A 123 -16.60 -5.31 -5.41
CA LEU A 123 -16.50 -6.58 -6.13
C LEU A 123 -15.43 -7.48 -5.52
N ASP A 124 -14.35 -6.88 -5.03
CA ASP A 124 -13.19 -7.57 -4.46
C ASP A 124 -12.33 -6.60 -3.65
N LYS A 125 -11.58 -7.13 -2.69
CA LYS A 125 -10.76 -6.36 -1.77
C LYS A 125 -9.38 -6.98 -1.57
N GLY A 126 -8.34 -6.18 -1.71
CA GLY A 126 -6.96 -6.54 -1.37
C GLY A 126 -6.47 -5.78 -0.13
N THR A 127 -5.70 -6.42 0.73
CA THR A 127 -5.03 -5.76 1.86
C THR A 127 -3.58 -6.21 2.00
N MET A 128 -2.69 -5.32 2.38
CA MET A 128 -1.30 -5.65 2.75
C MET A 128 -0.89 -4.79 3.94
N GLU A 129 -0.55 -5.44 5.06
CA GLU A 129 -0.03 -4.72 6.23
C GLU A 129 1.41 -4.26 5.97
N LYS A 130 1.88 -3.26 6.72
CA LYS A 130 3.30 -2.87 6.74
C LYS A 130 4.19 -4.08 6.98
N ASP A 131 5.37 -4.07 6.35
CA ASP A 131 6.36 -5.16 6.38
C ASP A 131 5.91 -6.48 5.73
N GLU A 132 4.64 -6.63 5.32
CA GLU A 132 4.19 -7.76 4.51
C GLU A 132 4.63 -7.62 3.05
N LYS A 133 4.83 -8.76 2.41
CA LYS A 133 5.37 -8.81 1.04
C LYS A 133 4.32 -9.08 -0.04
N GLN A 134 3.09 -9.38 0.37
CA GLN A 134 2.06 -9.89 -0.53
C GLN A 134 0.70 -9.34 -0.14
N ILE A 135 -0.03 -8.86 -1.15
CA ILE A 135 -1.44 -8.50 -1.03
C ILE A 135 -2.25 -9.77 -0.79
N GLN A 136 -3.05 -9.75 0.27
CA GLN A 136 -4.04 -10.77 0.58
C GLN A 136 -5.39 -10.35 0.01
N TRP A 137 -5.97 -11.19 -0.83
CA TRP A 137 -7.28 -10.95 -1.45
C TRP A 137 -8.41 -11.58 -0.65
N HIS A 138 -9.52 -10.85 -0.53
CA HIS A 138 -10.72 -11.25 0.21
C HIS A 138 -11.94 -11.12 -0.69
N ASP A 139 -12.57 -12.26 -0.98
CA ASP A 139 -13.83 -12.37 -1.73
C ASP A 139 -15.06 -12.04 -0.88
#